data_AF-A0A323VB73-F1
#
_entry.id   AF-A0A323VB73-F1
#
_cell.length_a   1.000
_cell.length_b   1.000
_cell.length_c   1.000
_cell.angle_alpha   90.00
_cell.angle_beta   90.00
_cell.angle_gamma   90.00
#
_symmetry.space_group_name_H-M   'P 1'
#
loop_
_entity.id
_entity.type
_entity.pdbx_description
1 polymer ?
#
loop_
_entity_poly.entity_id
_entity_poly.type
_entity_poly.pdbx_seq_one_letter_code
_entity_poly.pdbx_strand_id
1 'polypeptide(L)'
;LGSAVRQLRERGTEVLVVPTPDLSSVAWVPPAFRSVVAAICDQQRARQTLAAEAAGAVVTPVAAEVSRRFAADPSLFSADRFHPSSAGYALVADALAPHLLELAGRPDEDAA
;
A
#
# COMPACT_ATOMS: atom_id res chain seq x y z
N LEU A 1 3.32 -9.30 -9.30
CA LEU A 1 3.78 -8.97 -7.93
C LEU A 1 4.71 -10.06 -7.37
N GLY A 2 4.23 -11.27 -7.08
CA GLY A 2 5.06 -12.30 -6.43
C GLY A 2 6.39 -12.62 -7.11
N SER A 3 6.46 -12.61 -8.46
CA SER A 3 7.74 -12.77 -9.17
C SER A 3 8.75 -11.65 -8.89
N ALA A 4 8.28 -10.40 -8.78
CA ALA A 4 9.16 -9.26 -8.50
C ALA A 4 9.64 -9.30 -7.04
N VAL A 5 8.76 -9.66 -6.11
CA VAL A 5 9.11 -9.86 -4.69
C VAL A 5 10.17 -10.95 -4.55
N ARG A 6 9.97 -12.13 -5.17
CA ARG A 6 10.96 -13.21 -5.15
C ARG A 6 12.33 -12.77 -5.66
N GLN A 7 12.37 -12.07 -6.80
CA GLN A 7 13.62 -11.56 -7.36
C GLN A 7 14.37 -10.60 -6.43
N LEU A 8 13.66 -9.81 -5.61
CA LEU A 8 14.27 -8.95 -4.60
C LEU A 8 14.76 -9.75 -3.39
N ARG A 9 13.93 -10.66 -2.88
CA ARG A 9 14.27 -11.56 -1.77
C ARG A 9 15.49 -12.43 -2.08
N GLU A 10 15.56 -13.00 -3.29
CA GLU A 10 16.70 -13.81 -3.77
C GLU A 10 18.02 -13.01 -3.82
N ARG A 11 17.95 -11.67 -3.81
CA ARG A 11 19.11 -10.77 -3.75
C ARG A 11 19.39 -10.27 -2.32
N GLY A 12 18.76 -10.86 -1.30
CA GLY A 12 18.89 -10.45 0.10
C GLY A 12 18.21 -9.12 0.43
N THR A 13 17.24 -8.67 -0.37
CA THR A 13 16.50 -7.43 -0.10
C THR A 13 15.22 -7.74 0.67
N GLU A 14 15.07 -7.16 1.86
CA GLU A 14 13.79 -7.14 2.57
C GLU A 14 12.74 -6.33 1.80
N VAL A 15 11.50 -6.85 1.73
CA VAL A 15 10.44 -6.25 0.91
C VAL A 15 9.21 -5.97 1.75
N LEU A 16 8.83 -4.70 1.82
CA LEU A 16 7.54 -4.26 2.32
C LEU A 16 6.62 -3.91 1.16
N VAL A 17 5.41 -4.47 1.15
CA VAL A 17 4.37 -4.18 0.16
C VAL A 17 3.23 -3.41 0.79
N VAL A 18 2.88 -2.28 0.18
CA VAL A 18 1.63 -1.56 0.43
C VAL A 18 0.63 -1.96 -0.66
N PRO A 19 -0.44 -2.70 -0.35
CA PRO A 19 -1.43 -3.08 -1.35
C PRO A 19 -2.22 -1.89 -1.89
N THR A 20 -2.97 -2.13 -2.96
CA THR A 20 -3.85 -1.14 -3.57
C THR A 20 -4.78 -0.49 -2.53
N PRO A 21 -4.80 0.86 -2.43
CA PRO A 21 -5.70 1.58 -1.53
C PRO A 21 -7.14 1.54 -2.05
N ASP A 22 -8.11 1.95 -1.23
CA ASP A 22 -9.49 2.10 -1.68
C ASP A 22 -9.65 3.35 -2.57
N LEU A 23 -9.73 3.12 -3.87
CA LEU A 23 -9.90 4.16 -4.88
C LEU A 23 -11.36 4.62 -5.04
N SER A 24 -12.31 4.08 -4.30
CA SER A 24 -13.72 4.51 -4.37
C SER A 24 -13.93 5.95 -3.86
N SER A 25 -12.99 6.46 -3.07
CA SER A 25 -12.98 7.83 -2.53
C SER A 25 -12.51 8.90 -3.53
N VAL A 26 -11.95 8.47 -4.66
CA VAL A 26 -11.41 9.36 -5.68
C VAL A 26 -12.52 10.19 -6.33
N ALA A 27 -12.26 11.47 -6.56
CA ALA A 27 -13.28 12.46 -6.91
C ALA A 27 -14.07 12.16 -8.18
N TRP A 28 -13.45 11.51 -9.17
CA TRP A 28 -14.07 11.21 -10.46
C TRP A 28 -14.87 9.90 -10.49
N VAL A 29 -14.90 9.14 -9.39
CA VAL A 29 -15.73 7.93 -9.28
C VAL A 29 -17.18 8.36 -8.96
N PRO A 30 -18.14 8.14 -9.88
CA PRO A 30 -19.54 8.48 -9.63
C PRO A 30 -20.08 7.70 -8.41
N PRO A 31 -20.94 8.31 -7.57
CA PRO A 31 -21.48 7.65 -6.37
C PRO A 31 -22.07 6.26 -6.64
N ALA A 32 -22.75 6.10 -7.78
CA ALA A 32 -23.34 4.82 -8.21
C ALA A 32 -22.33 3.69 -8.43
N PHE A 33 -21.05 4.01 -8.67
CA PHE A 33 -19.99 3.04 -8.93
C PHE A 33 -19.01 2.85 -7.76
N ARG A 34 -19.13 3.62 -6.66
CA ARG A 34 -18.18 3.55 -5.55
C ARG A 34 -18.09 2.17 -4.93
N SER A 35 -19.22 1.49 -4.72
CA SER A 35 -19.24 0.12 -4.17
C SER A 35 -18.55 -0.90 -5.08
N VAL A 36 -18.72 -0.77 -6.40
CA VAL A 36 -18.08 -1.62 -7.39
C VAL A 36 -16.56 -1.39 -7.40
N VAL A 37 -16.13 -0.12 -7.40
CA VAL A 37 -14.70 0.22 -7.34
C VAL A 37 -14.06 -0.27 -6.04
N ALA A 38 -14.73 -0.09 -4.89
CA ALA A 38 -14.28 -0.60 -3.60
C ALA A 38 -14.10 -2.13 -3.63
N ALA A 39 -15.10 -2.85 -4.16
CA ALA A 39 -15.03 -4.32 -4.27
C ALA A 39 -13.87 -4.80 -5.17
N ILE A 40 -13.62 -4.10 -6.29
CA ILE A 40 -12.47 -4.39 -7.16
C ILE A 40 -11.15 -4.13 -6.43
N CYS A 41 -11.05 -3.01 -5.70
CA CYS A 41 -9.87 -2.66 -4.92
C CYS A 41 -9.62 -3.68 -3.80
N ASP A 42 -10.67 -4.14 -3.12
CA ASP A 42 -10.59 -5.19 -2.09
C ASP A 42 -10.11 -6.52 -2.67
N GLN A 43 -10.65 -6.94 -3.82
CA GLN A 43 -10.19 -8.14 -4.50
C GLN A 43 -8.72 -8.02 -4.92
N GLN A 44 -8.31 -6.85 -5.42
CA GLN A 44 -6.94 -6.60 -5.82
C GLN A 44 -5.99 -6.62 -4.63
N ARG A 45 -6.36 -5.97 -3.53
CA ARG A 45 -5.64 -5.98 -2.27
C ARG A 45 -5.43 -7.40 -1.77
N ALA A 46 -6.49 -8.21 -1.69
CA ALA A 46 -6.39 -9.60 -1.26
C ALA A 46 -5.42 -10.42 -2.14
N ARG A 47 -5.49 -10.26 -3.47
CA ARG A 47 -4.57 -10.94 -4.40
C ARG A 47 -3.13 -10.47 -4.25
N GLN A 48 -2.91 -9.18 -4.03
CA GLN A 48 -1.57 -8.64 -3.80
C GLN A 48 -0.98 -9.12 -2.48
N THR A 49 -1.77 -9.09 -1.40
CA THR A 49 -1.37 -9.61 -0.09
C THR A 49 -0.93 -11.06 -0.20
N LEU A 50 -1.79 -11.94 -0.71
CA LEU A 50 -1.47 -13.36 -0.87
C LEU A 50 -0.21 -13.59 -1.72
N ALA A 51 -0.09 -12.89 -2.86
CA ALA A 51 1.05 -13.04 -3.75
C ALA A 51 2.37 -12.48 -3.18
N ALA A 52 2.29 -11.48 -2.30
CA ALA A 52 3.44 -10.87 -1.65
C ALA A 52 3.92 -11.73 -0.47
N GLU A 53 3.01 -12.15 0.41
CA GLU A 53 3.30 -13.01 1.56
C GLU A 53 3.86 -14.37 1.10
N ALA A 54 3.23 -15.00 0.10
CA ALA A 54 3.72 -16.26 -0.47
C ALA A 54 5.11 -16.13 -1.14
N ALA A 55 5.56 -14.90 -1.41
CA ALA A 55 6.88 -14.61 -1.97
C ALA A 55 7.88 -14.10 -0.92
N GLY A 56 7.51 -14.06 0.37
CA GLY A 56 8.38 -13.64 1.48
C GLY A 56 8.43 -12.14 1.75
N ALA A 57 7.47 -11.35 1.25
CA ALA A 57 7.34 -9.94 1.63
C ALA A 57 6.48 -9.77 2.88
N VAL A 58 6.75 -8.70 3.62
CA VAL A 58 5.86 -8.18 4.66
C VAL A 58 4.82 -7.27 4.01
N VAL A 59 3.54 -7.42 4.39
CA VAL A 59 2.45 -6.58 3.90
C VAL A 59 2.00 -5.65 5.03
N THR A 60 1.96 -4.35 4.76
CA THR A 60 1.61 -3.35 5.79
C THR A 60 0.08 -3.18 5.96
N PRO A 61 -0.42 -2.99 7.20
CA PRO A 61 -1.83 -2.75 7.46
C PRO A 61 -2.28 -1.30 7.19
N VAL A 62 -1.38 -0.39 6.82
CA VAL A 62 -1.68 1.07 6.81
C VAL A 62 -2.61 1.53 5.69
N ALA A 63 -2.80 0.72 4.64
CA ALA A 63 -3.56 1.12 3.45
C ALA A 63 -4.99 1.59 3.78
N ALA A 64 -5.66 0.94 4.73
CA ALA A 64 -7.02 1.29 5.14
C ALA A 64 -7.08 2.63 5.89
N GLU A 65 -6.12 2.89 6.79
CA GLU A 65 -6.05 4.16 7.53
C GLU A 65 -5.70 5.32 6.59
N VAL A 66 -4.69 5.14 5.74
CA VAL A 66 -4.34 6.13 4.70
C VAL A 66 -5.56 6.44 3.83
N SER A 67 -6.28 5.42 3.33
CA SER A 67 -7.46 5.62 2.49
C SER A 67 -8.55 6.45 3.20
N ARG A 68 -8.78 6.22 4.51
CA ARG A 68 -9.73 7.03 5.30
C ARG A 68 -9.29 8.49 5.41
N ARG A 69 -8.00 8.76 5.60
CA ARG A 69 -7.47 10.13 5.70
C ARG A 69 -7.65 10.88 4.39
N PHE A 70 -7.39 10.24 3.25
CA PHE A 70 -7.63 10.81 1.93
C PHE A 70 -9.11 11.08 1.65
N ALA A 71 -10.00 10.17 2.08
CA ALA A 71 -11.44 10.37 1.95
C ALA A 71 -11.96 11.55 2.79
N ALA A 72 -11.34 11.80 3.96
CA ALA A 72 -11.71 12.88 4.87
C ALA A 72 -11.11 14.25 4.49
N ASP A 73 -9.94 14.27 3.87
CA ASP A 73 -9.23 15.49 3.50
C ASP A 73 -8.84 15.48 2.00
N PRO A 74 -9.66 16.11 1.16
CA PRO A 74 -9.39 16.18 -0.26
C PRO A 74 -8.15 17.01 -0.64
N SER A 75 -7.53 17.77 0.28
CA SER A 75 -6.27 18.50 0.02
C SER A 75 -5.04 17.58 -0.03
N LEU A 76 -5.18 16.35 0.46
CA LEU A 76 -4.16 15.31 0.37
C LEU A 76 -3.98 14.77 -1.06
N PHE A 77 -4.90 15.08 -1.97
CA PHE A 77 -4.74 14.80 -3.40
C PHE A 77 -4.05 15.94 -4.14
N SER A 78 -3.30 15.59 -5.18
CA SER A 78 -2.70 16.51 -6.12
C SER A 78 -3.76 17.23 -6.98
N ALA A 79 -3.31 18.12 -7.86
CA ALA A 79 -4.20 18.83 -8.79
C ALA A 79 -5.02 17.89 -9.69
N ASP A 80 -4.52 16.68 -9.98
CA ASP A 80 -5.24 15.66 -10.77
C ASP A 80 -6.36 14.96 -10.00
N ARG A 81 -6.50 15.22 -8.69
CA ARG A 81 -7.51 14.62 -7.81
C ARG A 81 -7.45 13.09 -7.75
N PHE A 82 -6.29 12.51 -8.04
CA PHE A 82 -6.04 11.07 -8.07
C PHE A 82 -4.77 10.69 -7.30
N HIS A 83 -3.63 11.27 -7.65
CA HIS A 83 -2.37 11.02 -6.94
C HIS A 83 -2.31 11.81 -5.63
N PRO A 84 -1.52 11.35 -4.64
CA PRO A 84 -1.20 12.17 -3.47
C PRO A 84 -0.53 13.50 -3.83
N SER A 85 -0.88 14.55 -3.10
CA SER A 85 -0.08 15.79 -3.05
C SER A 85 1.20 15.57 -2.25
N SER A 86 2.07 16.58 -2.15
CA SER A 86 3.24 16.51 -1.27
C SER A 86 2.86 16.22 0.19
N ALA A 87 1.79 16.84 0.69
CA ALA A 87 1.26 16.57 2.03
C ALA A 87 0.68 15.14 2.12
N GLY A 88 0.01 14.67 1.07
CA GLY A 88 -0.48 13.29 0.98
C GLY A 88 0.65 12.26 1.05
N TYR A 89 1.73 12.47 0.30
CA TYR A 89 2.91 11.59 0.34
C TYR A 89 3.63 11.65 1.70
N ALA A 90 3.72 12.81 2.34
CA ALA A 90 4.27 12.92 3.69
C ALA A 90 3.46 12.07 4.68
N LEU A 91 2.12 12.15 4.63
CA LEU A 91 1.25 11.31 5.46
C LEU A 91 1.45 9.81 5.21
N VAL A 92 1.59 9.40 3.94
CA VAL A 92 1.88 8.00 3.58
C VAL A 92 3.25 7.57 4.12
N ALA A 93 4.26 8.41 3.97
CA ALA A 93 5.61 8.14 4.45
C ALA A 93 5.63 7.98 5.99
N ASP A 94 4.98 8.88 6.72
CA ASP A 94 4.87 8.82 8.18
C ASP A 94 4.18 7.54 8.65
N ALA A 95 3.14 7.09 7.94
CA ALA A 95 2.45 5.84 8.24
C ALA A 95 3.34 4.61 7.97
N LEU A 96 4.17 4.65 6.93
CA LEU A 96 5.04 3.52 6.54
C LEU A 96 6.35 3.44 7.32
N ALA A 97 6.89 4.59 7.74
CA ALA A 97 8.17 4.72 8.42
C ALA A 97 8.38 3.70 9.56
N PRO A 98 7.46 3.54 10.54
CA PRO A 98 7.68 2.58 11.63
C PRO A 98 7.81 1.14 11.14
N HIS A 99 7.02 0.73 10.14
CA HIS A 99 7.08 -0.62 9.58
C HIS A 99 8.34 -0.88 8.77
N LEU A 100 8.83 0.13 8.05
CA LEU A 100 10.10 0.05 7.32
C LEU A 100 11.29 -0.04 8.28
N LEU A 101 11.29 0.74 9.36
CA LEU A 101 12.34 0.70 10.38
C LEU A 101 12.35 -0.63 11.13
N GLU A 102 11.18 -1.16 11.47
CA GLU A 102 11.06 -2.49 12.07
C GLU A 102 11.61 -3.57 11.14
N LEU A 103 11.23 -3.54 9.86
CA LEU A 103 11.71 -4.50 8.86
C LEU A 103 13.22 -4.42 8.66
N ALA A 104 13.78 -3.20 8.55
CA ALA A 104 15.21 -2.97 8.38
C ALA A 104 16.04 -3.29 9.63
N GLY A 105 15.42 -3.27 10.82
CA GLY A 105 16.07 -3.61 12.09
C GLY A 105 16.09 -5.10 12.41
N ARG A 106 15.43 -5.96 11.61
CA ARG A 106 15.45 -7.41 11.82
C ARG A 106 16.87 -7.95 11.55
N PRO A 107 17.44 -8.76 12.46
CA PRO A 107 18.68 -9.46 12.17
C PRO A 107 18.47 -10.40 10.98
N ASP A 108 19.52 -10.59 10.18
CA ASP A 108 19.50 -11.44 8.99
C ASP A 108 19.41 -12.92 9.43
N GLU A 109 18.19 -13.46 9.51
CA GLU A 109 17.93 -14.85 9.94
C GLU A 109 18.41 -15.88 8.90
N ASP A 110 18.71 -15.45 7.66
CA ASP A 110 19.23 -16.29 6.56
C ASP A 110 20.78 -16.34 6.52
N ALA A 111 21.47 -15.60 7.39
CA ALA A 111 22.95 -15.57 7.48
C ALA A 111 23.55 -16.58 8.49
N ALA A 112 22.73 -17.47 9.06
CA ALA A 112 23.13 -18.52 10.01
C ALA A 112 23.04 -19.93 9.40
#